data_AF-A0A949FD77-F1
#
_entry.id   AF-A0A949FD77-F1
#
_cell.length_a   1.000
_cell.length_b   1.000
_cell.length_c   1.000
_cell.angle_alpha   90.00
_cell.angle_beta   90.00
_cell.angle_gamma   90.00
#
_symmetry.space_group_name_H-M   'P 1'
#
loop_
_entity.id
_entity.type
_entity.pdbx_description
1 polymer ?
#
loop_
_entity_poly.entity_id
_entity_poly.type
_entity_poly.pdbx_seq_one_letter_code
_entity_poly.pdbx_strand_id
1 'polypeptide(L)' 'MAEARYLYCIFEGSEEITLGNIGIEGSSVYAIPYQDLCAVVHNCLPEPYKSEDKEKVKLWLTTHG' A
#
# COMPACT_ATOMS: atom_id res chain seq x y z
N MET A 1 0.54 10.70 16.48
CA MET A 1 0.91 9.33 16.04
C MET A 1 1.65 9.51 14.72
N ALA A 2 2.79 8.84 14.51
CA ALA A 2 3.52 9.00 13.25
C ALA A 2 2.75 8.28 12.13
N GLU A 3 2.58 8.93 10.99
CA GLU A 3 1.93 8.36 9.80
C GLU A 3 2.99 7.83 8.84
N ALA A 4 2.78 6.62 8.32
CA ALA A 4 3.63 6.01 7.31
C ALA A 4 2.80 5.58 6.09
N ARG A 5 3.50 5.16 5.04
CA ARG A 5 2.89 4.64 3.82
C ARG A 5 3.53 3.31 3.45
N TYR A 6 2.70 2.31 3.21
CA TYR A 6 3.15 1.05 2.64
C TYR A 6 3.13 1.17 1.11
N LEU A 7 4.25 0.85 0.46
CA LEU A 7 4.45 0.96 -0.99
C LEU A 7 4.14 -0.37 -1.67
N TYR A 8 3.16 -0.39 -2.57
CA TYR A 8 2.88 -1.54 -3.43
C TYR A 8 3.80 -1.56 -4.65
N CYS A 9 3.83 -0.47 -5.40
CA CYS A 9 4.65 -0.34 -6.60
C CYS A 9 4.89 1.13 -6.96
N ILE A 10 5.79 1.34 -7.92
CA ILE A 10 6.00 2.62 -8.60
C ILE A 10 5.76 2.37 -10.08
N PHE A 11 5.02 3.27 -10.74
CA PHE A 11 4.71 3.21 -12.16
C PHE A 11 4.93 4.58 -12.82
N GLU A 12 5.10 4.61 -14.14
CA GLU A 12 5.17 5.86 -14.90
C GLU A 12 3.79 6.51 -14.96
N GLY A 13 3.69 7.76 -14.53
CA GLY A 13 2.45 8.49 -14.44
C GLY A 13 2.59 9.79 -13.66
N SER A 14 1.63 10.68 -13.83
CA SER A 14 1.57 11.96 -13.10
C SER A 14 0.18 12.24 -12.52
N GLU A 15 -0.70 11.23 -12.53
CA GLU A 15 -2.08 11.34 -12.08
C GLU A 15 -2.26 10.80 -10.67
N GLU A 16 -3.05 11.52 -9.87
CA GLU A 16 -3.57 11.03 -8.60
C GLU A 16 -4.76 10.12 -8.87
N ILE A 17 -4.66 8.86 -8.42
CA ILE A 17 -5.66 7.82 -8.68
C ILE A 17 -6.02 7.15 -7.37
N THR A 18 -7.32 6.98 -7.10
CA THR A 18 -7.79 6.12 -5.99
C THR A 18 -8.17 4.76 -6.55
N LEU A 19 -7.55 3.69 -6.03
CA LEU A 19 -7.80 2.31 -6.44
C LEU A 19 -8.89 1.64 -5.57
N GLY A 20 -9.27 2.29 -4.46
CA GLY A 20 -10.31 1.82 -3.54
C GLY A 20 -9.76 0.98 -2.39
N ASN A 21 -10.66 0.27 -1.70
CA ASN A 21 -10.35 -0.44 -0.46
C ASN A 21 -9.83 -1.86 -0.74
N ILE A 22 -8.74 -1.94 -1.50
CA ILE A 22 -8.15 -3.21 -1.97
C ILE A 22 -6.84 -3.57 -1.27
N GLY A 23 -6.35 -2.72 -0.37
CA GLY A 23 -5.06 -2.91 0.30
C GLY A 23 -5.13 -3.89 1.47
N ILE A 24 -3.97 -4.13 2.09
CA ILE A 24 -3.83 -4.94 3.29
C ILE A 24 -4.84 -4.49 4.36
N GLU A 25 -5.57 -5.45 4.93
CA GLU A 25 -6.63 -5.22 5.93
C GLU A 25 -7.76 -4.30 5.44
N GLY A 26 -8.01 -4.29 4.12
CA GLY A 26 -9.06 -3.47 3.49
C GLY A 26 -8.72 -1.99 3.41
N SER A 27 -7.44 -1.64 3.55
CA SER A 27 -6.98 -0.26 3.49
C SER A 27 -7.27 0.39 2.14
N SER A 28 -7.57 1.70 2.16
CA SER A 28 -7.74 2.50 0.95
C SER A 28 -6.41 2.72 0.25
N VAL A 29 -6.31 2.28 -1.00
CA VAL A 29 -5.11 2.36 -1.84
C VAL A 29 -5.26 3.51 -2.83
N TYR A 30 -4.21 4.31 -2.95
CA TYR A 30 -4.16 5.49 -3.80
C TYR A 30 -2.74 5.72 -4.36
N ALA A 31 -2.64 6.49 -5.44
CA ALA A 31 -1.39 6.85 -6.09
C ALA A 31 -0.96 8.27 -5.71
N ILE A 32 0.32 8.44 -5.38
CA ILE A 32 0.94 9.75 -5.15
C ILE A 32 1.86 10.07 -6.33
N PRO A 33 1.55 11.09 -7.15
CA PRO A 33 2.41 11.51 -8.25
C PRO A 33 3.63 12.31 -7.75
N TYR A 34 4.77 12.10 -8.41
CA TYR A 34 5.98 12.89 -8.30
C TYR A 34 6.72 12.89 -9.65
N GLN A 35 6.70 14.04 -10.33
CA GLN A 35 7.21 14.18 -11.70
C GLN A 35 6.47 13.23 -12.66
N ASP A 36 7.19 12.35 -13.34
CA ASP A 36 6.70 11.34 -14.28
C ASP A 36 6.52 9.95 -13.62
N LEU A 37 6.61 9.87 -12.30
CA LEU A 37 6.38 8.64 -11.53
C LEU A 37 5.22 8.78 -10.55
N CYS A 38 4.51 7.68 -10.30
CA CYS A 38 3.49 7.56 -9.28
C CYS A 38 3.79 6.39 -8.34
N ALA A 39 3.67 6.62 -7.03
CA ALA A 39 3.77 5.59 -6.00
C ALA A 39 2.38 5.11 -5.56
N VAL A 40 2.09 3.81 -5.70
CA VAL A 40 0.84 3.20 -5.21
C VAL A 40 1.02 2.83 -3.74
N VAL A 41 0.20 3.41 -2.87
CA VAL A 41 0.37 3.31 -1.43
C VAL A 41 -0.97 3.16 -0.69
N HIS A 42 -0.89 2.80 0.59
CA HIS A 42 -1.94 3.09 1.56
C HIS A 42 -1.35 3.64 2.86
N ASN A 43 -2.18 4.31 3.65
CA ASN A 43 -1.79 4.80 4.98
C ASN A 43 -1.64 3.62 5.94
N CYS A 44 -0.57 3.65 6.74
CA CYS A 44 -0.31 2.66 7.77
C CYS A 44 0.47 3.29 8.94
N LEU A 45 0.69 2.49 9.97
CA LEU A 45 1.63 2.83 11.03
C LEU A 45 3.07 2.56 10.57
N PRO A 46 4.09 3.23 11.14
CA PRO A 46 5.49 3.01 10.78
C PRO A 46 6.03 1.64 11.22
N GLU A 47 5.34 0.92 12.09
CA GLU A 47 5.73 -0.41 12.51
C GLU A 47 5.64 -1.40 11.35
N PRO A 48 6.66 -2.27 11.17
CA PRO A 48 6.61 -3.30 10.15
C PRO A 48 5.42 -4.24 10.32
N TYR A 49 4.81 -4.62 9.19
CA TYR A 49 3.84 -5.71 9.16
C TYR A 49 4.49 -7.01 9.66
N LYS A 50 3.99 -7.54 10.77
CA LYS A 50 4.48 -8.76 11.40
C LYS A 50 3.33 -9.56 12.01
N SER A 51 3.41 -10.87 11.90
CA SER A 51 2.46 -11.80 12.48
C SER A 51 3.08 -13.20 12.53
N GLU A 52 2.84 -13.95 13.60
CA GLU A 52 3.17 -15.38 13.70
C GLU A 52 2.11 -16.26 13.00
N ASP A 53 0.95 -15.68 12.68
CA ASP A 53 -0.10 -16.34 11.90
C ASP A 53 0.27 -16.38 10.41
N LYS A 54 0.62 -17.57 9.94
CA LYS A 54 1.02 -17.84 8.55
C LYS A 54 -0.08 -17.54 7.54
N GLU A 55 -1.34 -17.79 7.86
CA GLU A 55 -2.44 -17.52 6.94
C GLU A 55 -2.65 -16.02 6.77
N LYS A 56 -2.46 -15.25 7.85
CA LYS A 56 -2.46 -13.78 7.79
C LYS A 56 -1.33 -13.26 6.90
N VAL A 57 -0.11 -13.77 7.07
CA VAL A 57 1.03 -13.36 6.24
C VAL A 57 0.81 -13.73 4.77
N LYS A 58 0.27 -14.93 4.49
CA LYS A 58 -0.07 -15.36 3.13
C LYS A 58 -1.11 -14.44 2.50
N LEU A 59 -2.14 -14.06 3.26
CA LEU A 59 -3.16 -13.11 2.81
C LEU A 59 -2.52 -11.78 2.41
N TRP A 60 -1.66 -11.22 3.26
CA TRP A 60 -0.95 -9.97 2.97
C TRP A 60 -0.12 -10.04 1.68
N LEU A 61 0.61 -11.14 1.47
CA LEU A 61 1.37 -11.36 0.24
C LEU A 61 0.47 -11.42 -1.00
N THR A 62 -0.66 -12.13 -0.91
CA THR A 62 -1.64 -12.19 -2.02
C THR A 62 -2.39 -10.88 -2.24
N THR A 63 -2.53 -10.03 -1.23
CA THR A 63 -3.13 -8.69 -1.37
C THR A 63 -2.15 -7.71 -2.01
N HIS A 64 -0.85 -7.91 -1.83
CA HIS A 64 0.17 -7.08 -2.45
C HIS A 64 0.38 -7.39 -3.94
N GLY A 65 0.39 -8.69 -4.31
CA GLY A 65 0.66 -9.16 -5.68
C GLY A 65 -0.51 -9.02 -6.63
#